data_AF-A0A822CC41-F1
#
_entry.id   AF-A0A822CC41-F1
#
_cell.length_a   1.000
_cell.length_b   1.000
_cell.length_c   1.000
_cell.angle_alpha   90.00
_cell.angle_beta   90.00
_cell.angle_gamma   90.00
#
_symmetry.space_group_name_H-M   'P 1'
#
loop_
_entity.id
_entity.type
_entity.pdbx_description
1 polymer ?
#
loop_
_entity_poly.entity_id
_entity_poly.type
_entity_poly.pdbx_seq_one_letter_code
_entity_poly.pdbx_strand_id
1 'polypeptide(L)' 'MGRDLFGIKFAAHLAAHLTPEWRSQYLQYEAMVAILYAAVDRAPSHAETTRNRYFLRTDERFFCLL' A
#
# COMPACT_ATOMS: atom_id res chain seq x y z
N MET A 1 -3.31 16.87 -5.35
CA MET A 1 -3.31 17.47 -4.01
C MET A 1 -4.50 17.03 -3.13
N GLY A 2 -5.12 15.87 -3.37
CA GLY A 2 -6.26 15.38 -2.59
C GLY A 2 -6.31 13.86 -2.38
N ARG A 3 -5.28 13.12 -2.82
CA ARG A 3 -5.22 11.65 -2.71
C ARG A 3 -4.65 11.16 -1.37
N ASP A 4 -4.03 12.06 -0.61
CA ASP A 4 -3.21 11.74 0.56
C ASP A 4 -4.04 11.82 1.86
N LEU A 5 -5.13 12.61 1.84
CA LEU A 5 -5.99 12.87 3.00
C LEU A 5 -6.82 11.64 3.43
N PHE A 6 -7.25 10.80 2.48
CA PHE A 6 -8.08 9.63 2.79
C PHE A 6 -7.27 8.51 3.45
N GLY A 7 -6.09 8.20 2.91
CA GLY A 7 -5.18 7.20 3.47
C GLY A 7 -4.70 7.56 4.87
N ILE A 8 -4.30 8.82 5.09
CA ILE A 8 -3.83 9.29 6.40
C ILE A 8 -4.95 9.24 7.45
N LYS A 9 -6.19 9.58 7.09
CA LYS A 9 -7.32 9.55 8.05
C LYS A 9 -7.63 8.12 8.50
N PHE A 10 -7.60 7.14 7.60
CA PHE A 10 -7.82 5.74 7.98
C PHE A 10 -6.64 5.17 8.76
N ALA A 11 -5.39 5.48 8.38
CA ALA A 11 -4.21 5.04 9.11
C ALA A 11 -4.24 5.50 10.58
N ALA A 12 -4.57 6.78 10.82
CA ALA A 12 -4.73 7.32 12.15
C ALA A 12 -5.88 6.64 12.92
N HIS A 13 -7.01 6.38 12.25
CA HIS A 13 -8.15 5.70 12.86
C HIS A 13 -7.81 4.25 13.24
N LEU A 14 -7.15 3.50 12.35
CA LEU A 14 -6.69 2.14 12.59
C LEU A 14 -5.77 2.12 13.81
N ALA A 15 -4.71 2.94 13.80
CA ALA A 15 -3.71 2.99 14.88
C ALA A 15 -4.31 3.31 16.26
N ALA A 16 -5.35 4.15 16.32
CA ALA A 16 -6.03 4.51 17.57
C ALA A 16 -6.94 3.39 18.15
N HIS A 17 -7.35 2.43 17.33
CA HIS A 17 -8.26 1.34 17.72
C HIS A 17 -7.58 -0.04 17.78
N LEU A 18 -6.25 -0.11 17.58
CA LEU A 18 -5.50 -1.35 17.73
C LEU A 18 -5.37 -1.74 19.21
N THR A 19 -5.62 -3.01 19.51
CA THR A 19 -5.23 -3.60 20.79
C THR A 19 -3.69 -3.73 20.79
N PRO A 20 -2.97 -3.10 21.74
CA PRO A 20 -1.50 -3.05 21.72
C PRO A 20 -0.84 -4.43 21.63
N GLU A 21 -1.42 -5.42 22.31
CA GLU A 21 -0.90 -6.78 22.43
C GLU A 21 -0.92 -7.53 21.10
N TRP A 22 -1.79 -7.12 20.17
CA TRP A 22 -1.96 -7.77 18.86
C TRP A 22 -1.42 -6.92 17.73
N ARG A 23 -0.72 -5.82 18.01
CA ARG A 23 -0.27 -4.83 17.01
C ARG A 23 0.49 -5.47 15.84
N SER A 24 1.28 -6.52 16.09
CA SER A 24 2.04 -7.23 15.05
C SER A 24 1.18 -8.14 14.15
N GLN A 25 -0.08 -8.39 14.50
CA GLN A 25 -1.02 -9.22 13.74
C GLN A 25 -1.94 -8.38 12.84
N TYR A 26 -1.89 -7.05 12.93
CA TYR A 26 -2.67 -6.15 12.08
C TYR A 26 -1.94 -5.84 10.79
N LEU A 27 -2.70 -5.54 9.74
CA LEU A 27 -2.16 -5.08 8.46
C LEU A 27 -1.24 -3.87 8.65
N GLN A 28 -0.09 -3.90 7.98
CA GLN A 28 0.81 -2.76 7.87
C GLN A 28 0.25 -1.72 6.87
N TYR A 29 -0.91 -1.15 7.19
CA TYR A 29 -1.70 -0.33 6.29
C TYR A 29 -0.92 0.81 5.62
N GLU A 30 -0.15 1.57 6.39
CA GLU A 30 0.64 2.69 5.85
C GLU A 30 1.71 2.21 4.85
N ALA A 31 2.40 1.13 5.17
CA ALA A 31 3.42 0.56 4.30
C ALA A 31 2.80 -0.01 3.01
N MET A 32 1.66 -0.69 3.13
CA MET A 32 0.92 -1.23 1.99
C MET A 32 0.42 -0.11 1.06
N VAL A 33 -0.13 0.96 1.63
CA VAL A 33 -0.57 2.14 0.87
C VAL A 33 0.63 2.83 0.19
N ALA A 34 1.78 2.95 0.86
CA ALA A 34 3.00 3.49 0.27
C ALA A 34 3.49 2.68 -0.94
N ILE A 35 3.42 1.33 -0.87
CA ILE A 35 3.73 0.46 -2.02
C ILE A 35 2.81 0.76 -3.20
N LEU A 36 1.50 0.86 -2.96
CA LEU A 36 0.52 1.13 -4.03
C LEU A 36 0.76 2.51 -4.68
N TYR A 37 1.03 3.54 -3.89
CA TYR A 37 1.35 4.86 -4.45
C TYR A 37 2.62 4.85 -5.29
N ALA A 38 3.70 4.23 -4.78
CA ALA A 38 4.95 4.10 -5.54
C ALA A 38 4.77 3.25 -6.81
N ALA A 39 3.91 2.23 -6.76
CA ALA A 39 3.61 1.37 -7.89
C ALA A 39 2.94 2.16 -9.03
N VAL A 40 1.89 2.93 -8.71
CA VAL A 40 1.17 3.74 -9.70
C VAL A 40 2.05 4.86 -10.26
N ASP A 41 2.84 5.52 -9.41
CA ASP A 41 3.72 6.63 -9.81
C ASP A 41 4.82 6.18 -10.80
N ARG A 42 5.40 5.00 -10.56
CA ARG A 42 6.49 4.44 -11.37
C ARG A 42 6.02 3.49 -12.47
N ALA A 43 4.71 3.34 -12.66
CA ALA A 43 4.15 2.42 -13.63
C ALA A 43 4.57 2.82 -15.06
N PRO A 44 5.12 1.91 -15.87
CA PRO A 44 5.52 2.22 -17.23
C PRO A 44 4.30 2.55 -18.11
N SER A 45 4.39 3.62 -18.90
CA SER A 45 3.32 4.13 -19.76
C SER A 45 3.24 3.46 -21.14
N HIS A 46 4.34 2.87 -21.61
CA HIS A 46 4.52 2.53 -23.03
C HIS A 46 3.86 1.25 -23.52
N ALA A 47 3.62 0.24 -22.67
CA ALA A 47 3.02 -1.03 -23.08
C ALA A 47 2.27 -1.72 -21.93
N GLU A 48 1.07 -2.22 -22.22
CA GLU A 48 0.24 -2.91 -21.25
C GLU A 48 0.92 -4.16 -20.69
N THR A 49 1.57 -4.97 -21.53
CA THR A 49 2.29 -6.17 -21.09
C THR A 49 3.41 -5.85 -20.11
N THR A 50 4.15 -4.76 -20.35
CA THR A 50 5.23 -4.29 -19.47
C THR A 50 4.68 -3.78 -18.14
N ARG A 51 3.55 -3.07 -18.18
CA ARG A 51 2.83 -2.58 -17.00
C ARG A 51 2.26 -3.73 -16.16
N ASN A 52 1.67 -4.75 -16.77
CA ASN A 52 1.18 -5.93 -16.06
C ASN A 52 2.32 -6.69 -15.38
N ARG A 53 3.45 -6.90 -16.08
CA ARG A 53 4.64 -7.51 -15.46
C ARG A 53 5.22 -6.66 -14.32
N TYR A 54 5.14 -5.34 -14.43
CA TYR A 54 5.54 -4.44 -13.36
C TYR A 54 4.65 -4.59 -12.11
N PHE A 55 3.32 -4.63 -12.28
CA PHE A 55 2.39 -4.81 -11.16
C PHE A 55 2.50 -6.18 -10.51
N LEU A 56 2.68 -7.28 -11.27
CA LEU A 56 3.00 -8.60 -10.70
C LEU A 56 4.26 -8.54 -9.80
N ARG A 57 5.28 -7.81 -10.27
CA ARG A 57 6.49 -7.38 -9.52
C ARG A 57 6.18 -6.82 -8.13
N THR A 58 5.16 -5.96 -8.11
CA THR A 58 4.79 -5.15 -6.97
C THR A 58 3.93 -5.95 -5.99
N ASP A 59 3.05 -6.81 -6.52
CA ASP A 59 2.16 -7.66 -5.72
C ASP A 59 2.96 -8.55 -4.76
N GLU A 60 4.07 -9.14 -5.22
CA GLU A 60 4.96 -9.92 -4.35
C GLU A 60 5.42 -9.13 -3.11
N ARG A 61 5.79 -7.85 -3.29
CA ARG A 61 6.23 -6.98 -2.18
C ARG A 61 5.06 -6.57 -1.30
N PHE A 62 3.89 -6.34 -1.88
CA PHE A 62 2.68 -5.97 -1.16
C PHE A 62 2.21 -7.09 -0.25
N PHE A 63 2.18 -8.34 -0.74
CA PHE A 63 1.71 -9.49 0.03
C PHE A 63 2.68 -9.96 1.12
N CYS A 64 3.96 -9.58 1.07
CA CYS A 64 4.87 -9.78 2.21
C CYS A 64 4.55 -8.93 3.44
N LEU A 65 3.63 -7.96 3.33
CA LEU A 65 3.19 -7.11 4.45
C LEU A 65 1.89 -7.60 5.12
N LEU A 66 1.27 -8.65 4.57
CA LEU A 66 0.16 -9.39 5.19
C LEU A 66 0.71 -10.44 6.16
#